data_AF-A0A819KD73-F1
#
_entry.id   AF-A0A819KD73-F1
#
_cell.length_a   1.000
_cell.length_b   1.000
_cell.length_c   1.000
_cell.angle_alpha   90.00
_cell.angle_beta   90.00
_cell.angle_gamma   90.00
#
_symmetry.space_group_name_H-M   'P 1'
#
loop_
_entity.id
_entity.type
_entity.pdbx_description
1 polymer ?
#
loop_
_entity_poly.entity_id
_entity_poly.type
_entity_poly.pdbx_seq_one_letter_code
_entity_poly.pdbx_strand_id
1 'polypeptide(L)'
;MHVFETFLRTYERIRQSNDIDNYNDVFEETKYETIHLFNDLLTSCCIDPLLINEKKTENVESLIDIFSQLITEKRFLSAYEDYFNLREILDIVHQTTELLDEEQVKFYTDAVKEAIELYGTPSCKQKLKSVSYF
;
A
#
# COMPACT_ATOMS: atom_id res chain seq x y z
N MET A 1 6.97 -14.89 -8.84
CA MET A 1 7.23 -14.15 -10.10
C MET A 1 5.94 -13.53 -10.66
N HIS A 2 5.00 -13.08 -9.81
CA HIS A 2 3.74 -12.44 -10.23
C HIS A 2 3.85 -10.92 -10.40
N VAL A 3 4.82 -10.32 -9.71
CA VAL A 3 5.00 -8.86 -9.61
C VAL A 3 5.17 -8.19 -10.97
N PHE A 4 6.09 -8.72 -11.78
CA PHE A 4 6.43 -8.15 -13.07
C PHE A 4 5.30 -8.30 -14.10
N GLU A 5 4.53 -9.39 -14.01
CA GLU A 5 3.39 -9.63 -14.88
C GLU A 5 2.23 -8.67 -14.56
N THR A 6 1.95 -8.43 -13.27
CA THR A 6 0.98 -7.42 -12.84
C THR A 6 1.37 -6.04 -13.35
N PHE A 7 2.61 -5.61 -13.13
CA PHE A 7 3.10 -4.32 -13.60
C PHE A 7 2.94 -4.11 -15.12
N LEU A 8 3.34 -5.10 -15.92
CA LEU A 8 3.23 -5.01 -17.38
C LEU A 8 1.77 -4.96 -17.85
N ARG A 9 0.89 -5.78 -17.25
CA ARG A 9 -0.55 -5.76 -17.57
C ARG A 9 -1.18 -4.41 -17.25
N THR A 10 -0.88 -3.86 -16.07
CA THR A 10 -1.36 -2.55 -15.65
C THR A 10 -0.90 -1.45 -16.61
N TYR A 11 0.39 -1.42 -16.97
CA TYR A 11 0.95 -0.44 -17.91
C TYR A 11 0.33 -0.53 -19.32
N GLU A 12 0.14 -1.75 -19.83
CA GLU A 12 -0.45 -1.98 -21.15
C GLU A 12 -1.93 -1.56 -21.21
N ARG A 13 -2.71 -1.79 -20.14
CA ARG A 13 -4.12 -1.38 -20.08
C ARG A 13 -4.30 0.14 -20.08
N ILE A 14 -3.50 0.87 -19.27
CA ILE A 14 -3.54 2.33 -19.25
C ILE A 14 -3.21 2.90 -20.63
N ARG A 15 -2.23 2.31 -21.33
CA ARG A 15 -1.80 2.73 -22.67
C ARG A 15 -2.88 2.54 -23.75
N GLN A 16 -3.76 1.55 -23.60
CA GLN A 16 -4.76 1.21 -24.62
C GLN A 16 -6.14 1.87 -24.39
N SER A 17 -6.34 2.51 -23.23
CA SER A 17 -7.59 3.17 -22.86
C SER A 17 -7.81 4.48 -23.62
N ASN A 18 -8.49 4.43 -24.77
CA ASN A 18 -8.92 5.62 -25.52
C ASN A 18 -10.41 5.99 -25.28
N ASP A 19 -11.12 5.25 -24.43
CA ASP A 19 -12.56 5.43 -24.19
C ASP A 19 -12.82 5.88 -22.74
N ILE A 20 -13.51 7.01 -22.57
CA ILE A 20 -13.62 7.72 -21.27
C ILE A 20 -14.46 6.95 -20.26
N ASP A 21 -15.49 6.22 -20.71
CA ASP A 21 -16.34 5.41 -19.83
C ASP A 21 -15.61 4.16 -19.32
N ASN A 22 -14.66 3.63 -20.09
CA ASN A 22 -13.79 2.50 -19.71
C ASN A 22 -12.59 2.95 -18.84
N TYR A 23 -12.20 4.23 -18.93
CA TYR A 23 -11.02 4.74 -18.26
C TYR A 23 -11.10 4.66 -16.73
N ASN A 24 -12.27 4.95 -16.14
CA ASN A 24 -12.43 4.92 -14.68
C ASN A 24 -12.32 3.49 -14.12
N ASP A 25 -12.94 2.51 -14.77
CA ASP A 25 -12.85 1.11 -14.36
C ASP A 25 -11.42 0.59 -14.50
N VAL A 26 -10.76 0.88 -15.63
CA VAL A 26 -9.35 0.55 -15.86
C VAL A 26 -8.43 1.23 -14.83
N PHE A 27 -8.72 2.48 -14.47
CA PHE A 27 -7.95 3.21 -13.47
C PHE A 27 -8.11 2.61 -12.07
N GLU A 28 -9.32 2.24 -11.66
CA GLU A 28 -9.54 1.61 -10.35
C GLU A 28 -8.95 0.19 -10.28
N GLU A 29 -9.04 -0.61 -11.35
CA GLU A 29 -8.34 -1.90 -11.44
C GLU A 29 -6.82 -1.73 -11.35
N THR A 30 -6.28 -0.77 -12.09
CA THR A 30 -4.86 -0.40 -12.08
C THR A 30 -4.40 0.00 -10.67
N LYS A 31 -5.20 0.81 -9.99
CA LYS A 31 -4.95 1.26 -8.61
C LYS A 31 -4.89 0.06 -7.67
N TYR A 32 -5.89 -0.82 -7.76
CA TYR A 32 -5.96 -2.06 -6.98
C TYR A 32 -4.72 -2.94 -7.19
N GLU A 33 -4.39 -3.24 -8.45
CA GLU A 33 -3.25 -4.08 -8.83
C GLU A 33 -1.92 -3.49 -8.34
N THR A 34 -1.73 -2.17 -8.47
CA THR A 34 -0.50 -1.47 -8.03
C THR A 34 -0.33 -1.50 -6.52
N ILE A 35 -1.41 -1.31 -5.76
CA ILE A 35 -1.37 -1.34 -4.29
C ILE A 35 -1.06 -2.74 -3.77
N HIS A 36 -1.69 -3.78 -4.34
CA HIS A 36 -1.42 -5.17 -3.99
C HIS A 36 0.02 -5.55 -4.34
N LEU A 37 0.48 -5.13 -5.51
CA LEU A 37 1.85 -5.33 -5.95
C LEU A 37 2.88 -4.74 -4.96
N PHE A 38 2.65 -3.51 -4.54
CA PHE A 38 3.49 -2.86 -3.54
C PHE A 38 3.45 -3.62 -2.20
N ASN A 39 2.27 -4.02 -1.74
CA ASN A 39 2.14 -4.77 -0.49
C ASN A 39 2.84 -6.13 -0.52
N ASP A 40 2.73 -6.87 -1.64
CA ASP A 40 3.40 -8.16 -1.82
C ASP A 40 4.91 -8.00 -1.81
N LEU A 41 5.42 -6.95 -2.47
CA LEU A 41 6.85 -6.61 -2.45
C LEU A 41 7.32 -6.23 -1.05
N LEU A 42 6.58 -5.37 -0.35
CA LEU A 42 6.88 -4.96 1.01
C LEU A 42 6.91 -6.16 1.96
N THR A 43 5.91 -7.02 1.86
CA THR A 43 5.78 -8.21 2.71
C THR A 43 6.90 -9.20 2.43
N SER A 44 7.09 -9.61 1.17
CA SER A 44 8.06 -10.65 0.82
C SER A 44 9.52 -10.21 0.96
N CYS A 45 9.84 -8.94 0.67
CA CYS A 45 11.20 -8.43 0.72
C CYS A 45 11.59 -7.87 2.09
N CYS A 46 10.64 -7.35 2.86
CA CYS A 46 10.93 -6.67 4.12
C CYS A 46 10.31 -7.38 5.33
N ILE A 47 9.03 -7.74 5.31
CA ILE A 47 8.36 -8.27 6.51
C ILE A 47 8.67 -9.75 6.76
N ASP A 48 8.50 -10.62 5.77
CA ASP A 48 8.77 -12.05 5.91
C ASP A 48 10.21 -12.32 6.37
N PRO A 49 11.25 -11.63 5.86
CA PRO A 49 12.60 -11.79 6.36
C PRO A 49 12.78 -11.42 7.84
N LEU A 50 12.02 -10.43 8.35
CA LEU A 50 12.05 -10.06 9.77
C LEU A 50 11.44 -11.11 10.68
N LEU A 51 10.47 -11.87 10.15
CA LEU A 51 9.81 -12.96 10.88
C LEU A 51 10.63 -14.26 10.89
N ILE A 52 11.41 -14.51 9.83
CA ILE A 52 12.13 -15.79 9.63
C ILE A 52 13.54 -15.78 10.21
N ASN A 53 14.27 -14.66 10.21
CA ASN A 53 15.68 -14.62 10.62
C ASN A 53 16.03 -13.42 11.51
N GLU A 54 16.92 -13.68 12.47
CA GLU A 54 17.46 -12.74 13.45
C GLU A 54 17.88 -11.39 12.83
N LYS A 55 17.11 -10.33 13.15
CA LYS A 55 17.45 -8.90 13.08
C LYS A 55 18.66 -8.56 12.18
N LYS A 56 18.55 -8.70 10.85
CA LYS A 56 19.47 -8.01 9.95
C LYS A 56 19.05 -6.54 9.93
N THR A 57 19.71 -5.74 10.76
CA THR A 57 19.48 -4.29 10.88
C THR A 57 19.41 -3.57 9.53
N GLU A 58 20.21 -4.02 8.55
CA GLU A 58 20.20 -3.50 7.16
C GLU A 58 18.83 -3.60 6.46
N ASN A 59 18.07 -4.68 6.69
CA ASN A 59 16.74 -4.86 6.11
C ASN A 59 15.71 -3.93 6.76
N VAL A 60 15.92 -3.56 8.03
CA VAL A 60 15.01 -2.70 8.79
C VAL A 60 15.23 -1.23 8.46
N GLU A 61 16.48 -0.78 8.33
CA GLU A 61 16.80 0.58 7.91
C GLU A 61 16.22 0.86 6.51
N SER A 62 16.38 -0.10 5.59
CA SER A 62 15.77 -0.03 4.26
C SER A 62 14.24 0.10 4.31
N LEU A 63 13.59 -0.55 5.28
CA LEU A 63 12.14 -0.47 5.49
C LEU A 63 11.70 0.90 6.04
N ILE A 64 12.46 1.47 6.97
CA ILE A 64 12.21 2.82 7.50
C ILE A 64 12.37 3.88 6.40
N ASP A 65 13.36 3.73 5.52
CA ASP A 65 13.53 4.60 4.36
C ASP A 65 12.36 4.51 3.38
N ILE A 66 11.83 3.29 3.16
CA ILE A 66 10.61 3.09 2.37
C ILE A 66 9.43 3.81 3.01
N PHE A 67 9.20 3.65 4.32
CA PHE A 67 8.10 4.35 5.00
C PHE A 67 8.24 5.86 4.98
N SER A 68 9.47 6.38 5.12
CA SER A 68 9.76 7.81 5.06
C SER A 68 9.43 8.41 3.69
N GLN A 69 9.66 7.66 2.61
CA GLN A 69 9.24 8.05 1.26
C GLN A 69 7.73 7.86 1.07
N LEU A 70 7.16 6.81 1.65
CA LEU A 70 5.74 6.50 1.50
C LEU A 70 4.84 7.60 2.09
N ILE A 71 5.22 8.17 3.24
CA ILE A 71 4.42 9.22 3.90
C ILE A 71 4.37 10.55 3.15
N THR A 72 5.30 10.79 2.20
CA THR A 72 5.23 11.97 1.34
C THR A 72 4.21 11.78 0.22
N GLU A 73 3.93 10.53 -0.17
CA GLU A 73 2.98 10.18 -1.23
C GLU A 73 1.54 10.03 -0.69
N LYS A 74 0.99 11.13 -0.17
CA LYS A 74 -0.30 11.16 0.55
C LYS A 74 -1.48 10.54 -0.23
N ARG A 75 -1.52 10.72 -1.56
CA ARG A 75 -2.60 10.12 -2.39
C ARG A 75 -2.46 8.60 -2.52
N PHE A 76 -1.23 8.09 -2.61
CA PHE A 76 -0.98 6.66 -2.57
C PHE A 76 -1.31 6.09 -1.20
N LEU A 77 -0.88 6.77 -0.13
CA LEU A 77 -1.09 6.35 1.25
C LEU A 77 -2.58 6.21 1.60
N SER A 78 -3.40 7.19 1.20
CA SER A 78 -4.86 7.13 1.35
C SER A 78 -5.48 5.95 0.59
N ALA A 79 -5.00 5.65 -0.63
CA ALA A 79 -5.50 4.53 -1.40
C ALA A 79 -5.01 3.18 -0.85
N TYR A 80 -3.79 3.13 -0.32
CA TYR A 80 -3.21 1.93 0.31
C TYR A 80 -4.04 1.48 1.51
N GLU A 81 -4.45 2.43 2.36
CA GLU A 81 -5.31 2.20 3.52
C GLU A 81 -6.71 1.64 3.20
N ASP A 82 -7.15 1.70 1.94
CA ASP A 82 -8.39 1.03 1.54
C ASP A 82 -8.29 -0.50 1.54
N TYR A 83 -7.08 -1.02 1.39
CA TYR A 83 -6.81 -2.44 1.19
C TYR A 83 -5.95 -3.04 2.29
N PHE A 84 -5.00 -2.27 2.82
CA PHE A 84 -4.01 -2.72 3.79
C PHE A 84 -3.82 -1.66 4.88
N ASN A 85 -3.74 -2.12 6.12
CA ASN A 85 -3.56 -1.25 7.28
C ASN A 85 -2.06 -1.06 7.56
N LEU A 86 -1.51 0.11 7.23
CA LEU A 86 -0.08 0.38 7.43
C LEU A 86 0.30 0.27 8.91
N ARG A 87 -0.64 0.55 9.83
CA ARG A 87 -0.40 0.42 11.27
C ARG A 87 -0.03 -0.99 11.67
N GLU A 88 -0.68 -2.00 11.11
CA GLU A 88 -0.38 -3.40 11.41
C GLU A 88 1.05 -3.76 11.02
N ILE A 89 1.52 -3.25 9.88
CA ILE A 89 2.89 -3.45 9.42
C ILE A 89 3.88 -2.74 10.36
N LEU A 90 3.61 -1.49 10.73
CA LEU A 90 4.44 -0.74 11.67
C LEU A 90 4.52 -1.42 13.04
N ASP A 91 3.41 -1.98 13.52
CA ASP A 91 3.37 -2.71 14.79
C ASP A 91 4.21 -4.00 14.72
N ILE A 92 4.18 -4.73 13.59
CA ILE A 92 5.07 -5.89 13.38
C ILE A 92 6.53 -5.46 13.47
N VAL A 93 6.90 -4.37 12.80
CA VAL A 93 8.29 -3.86 12.78
C VAL A 93 8.72 -3.38 14.18
N HIS A 94 7.85 -2.66 14.88
CA HIS A 94 8.08 -2.21 16.26
C HIS A 94 8.37 -3.40 17.19
N GLN A 95 7.53 -4.43 17.13
CA GLN A 95 7.66 -5.63 17.98
C GLN A 95 8.88 -6.48 17.66
N THR A 96 9.33 -6.50 16.39
CA THR A 96 10.41 -7.39 15.94
C THR A 96 11.79 -6.74 15.99
N THR A 97 11.90 -5.42 15.85
CA THR A 97 13.19 -4.76 15.56
C THR A 97 13.67 -3.81 16.65
N GLU A 98 12.79 -3.32 17.54
CA GLU A 98 13.07 -2.23 18.51
C GLU A 98 13.61 -0.92 17.86
N LEU A 99 13.66 -0.84 16.53
CA LEU A 99 14.20 0.30 15.78
C LEU A 99 13.16 1.38 15.48
N LEU A 100 11.87 1.02 15.57
CA LEU A 100 10.78 1.98 15.62
C LEU A 100 10.38 2.13 17.08
N ASP A 101 10.46 3.34 17.63
CA ASP A 101 9.84 3.66 18.92
C ASP A 101 8.36 4.04 18.76
N GLU A 102 7.64 4.18 19.88
CA GLU A 102 6.22 4.53 19.86
C GLU A 102 5.97 5.91 19.22
N GLU A 103 6.91 6.85 19.32
CA GLU A 103 6.79 8.19 18.73
C GLU A 103 6.88 8.13 17.21
N GLN A 104 7.79 7.33 16.67
CA GLN A 104 7.94 7.09 15.24
C GLN A 104 6.73 6.36 14.68
N VAL A 105 6.27 5.29 15.34
CA VAL A 105 5.04 4.61 14.91
C VAL A 105 3.86 5.58 14.90
N LYS A 106 3.74 6.44 15.92
CA LYS A 106 2.72 7.50 15.96
C LYS A 106 2.88 8.50 14.82
N PHE A 107 4.10 8.95 14.52
CA PHE A 107 4.40 9.87 13.42
C PHE A 107 3.92 9.31 12.07
N TYR A 108 4.23 8.05 11.76
CA TYR A 108 3.74 7.41 10.54
C TYR A 108 2.21 7.26 10.55
N THR A 109 1.63 6.87 11.68
CA THR A 109 0.18 6.73 11.83
C THR A 109 -0.55 8.07 11.62
N ASP A 110 -0.01 9.17 12.13
CA ASP A 110 -0.60 10.50 11.97
C ASP A 110 -0.45 11.01 10.52
N ALA A 111 0.64 10.68 9.84
CA ALA A 111 0.82 10.96 8.42
C ALA A 111 -0.21 10.23 7.53
N VAL A 112 -0.61 9.01 7.92
CA VAL A 112 -1.71 8.24 7.30
C VAL A 112 -3.05 8.93 7.51
N LYS A 113 -3.36 9.34 8.76
CA LYS A 113 -4.61 10.07 9.04
C LYS A 113 -4.72 11.35 8.22
N GLU A 114 -3.63 12.12 8.13
CA GLU A 114 -3.57 13.32 7.30
C GLU A 114 -3.86 13.00 5.82
N ALA A 115 -3.27 11.93 5.28
CA ALA A 115 -3.54 11.49 3.91
C ALA A 115 -5.03 11.15 3.70
N ILE A 116 -5.64 10.43 4.65
CA ILE A 116 -7.07 10.09 4.62
C ILE A 116 -7.93 11.36 4.71
N GLU A 117 -7.58 12.33 5.55
CA GLU A 117 -8.32 13.60 5.66
C GLU A 117 -8.27 14.40 4.36
N LEU A 118 -7.14 14.40 3.65
CA LEU A 118 -6.95 15.14 2.41
C LEU A 118 -7.63 14.50 1.19
N TYR A 119 -7.55 13.18 1.06
CA TYR A 119 -7.98 12.45 -0.14
C TYR A 119 -9.21 11.56 0.08
N GLY A 120 -9.60 11.36 1.34
CA GLY A 120 -10.63 10.42 1.77
C GLY A 120 -10.13 8.98 1.84
N THR A 121 -10.92 8.11 2.45
CA THR A 121 -10.96 6.69 2.09
C THR A 121 -12.18 6.48 1.18
N PRO A 122 -12.09 5.85 -0.01
CA PRO A 122 -13.25 5.50 -0.81
C PRO A 122 -14.29 4.63 -0.07
N SER A 123 -13.99 4.05 1.09
CA SER A 123 -15.04 3.47 1.98
C SER A 123 -16.03 4.52 2.52
N CYS A 124 -15.72 5.81 2.44
CA CYS A 124 -16.64 6.91 2.74
C CYS A 124 -17.42 7.43 1.52
N LYS A 125 -17.23 6.84 0.33
CA LYS A 125 -18.11 7.03 -0.85
C LYS A 125 -18.84 5.73 -1.17
N GLN A 126 -19.92 5.52 -0.42
CA GLN A 126 -20.94 4.50 -0.56
C GLN A 126 -21.33 4.15 -2.02
N LYS A 127 -21.60 2.84 -2.21
CA LYS A 127 -22.44 2.18 -3.23
C LYS A 127 -21.86 1.98 -4.64
N LEU A 128 -20.95 1.02 -4.78
CA LEU A 128 -21.06 0.10 -5.91
C LEU A 128 -22.18 -0.91 -5.58
N LYS A 129 -23.25 -0.83 -6.37
CA LYS A 129 -24.45 -1.65 -6.24
C LYS A 129 -24.08 -3.13 -6.18
N SER A 130 -24.75 -3.84 -5.28
CA SER A 130 -24.91 -5.30 -5.34
C SER A 130 -25.13 -5.77 -6.77
N VAL A 131 -24.15 -6.45 -7.35
CA VAL A 131 -24.39 -7.36 -8.47
C VAL A 131 -24.34 -8.76 -7.88
N SER A 132 -25.52 -9.25 -7.52
CA SER A 132 -25.79 -10.66 -7.27
C SER A 132 -25.63 -11.42 -8.59
N TYR A 133 -24.66 -12.33 -8.65
CA TYR A 133 -24.61 -13.36 -9.67
C TYR A 133 -25.48 -14.54 -9.22
N PHE A 134 -26.64 -14.69 -9.87
CA PHE A 134 -27.29 -15.98 -10.06
C PHE A 134 -26.97 -16.46 -11.48
#